data_AF-A0A9Q1GA89-F1
#
_entry.id   AF-A0A9Q1GA89-F1
#
_cell.length_a   1.000
_cell.length_b   1.000
_cell.length_c   1.000
_cell.angle_alpha   90.00
_cell.angle_beta   90.00
_cell.angle_gamma   90.00
#
_symmetry.space_group_name_H-M   'P 1'
#
loop_
_entity.id
_entity.type
_entity.pdbx_description
1 polymer ?
#
loop_
_entity_poly.entity_id
_entity_poly.type
_entity_poly.pdbx_seq_one_letter_code
_entity_poly.pdbx_strand_id
1 'polypeptide(L)'
;MEGQKYVDLGCSSPAVITCSHTHKGFKQRFCIRTESMALGMLLTSGCATSRHCHQQELPGVRIHCCDSDLCNSASPWSAGALHLLCVLASVLLVLFQV
;
A
#
# COMPACT_ATOMS: atom_id res chain seq x y z
N MET A 1 4.01 -18.50 35.15
CA MET A 1 2.90 -18.16 34.23
C MET A 1 3.40 -17.04 33.33
N GLU A 2 4.18 -17.37 32.30
CA GLU A 2 4.66 -16.38 31.33
C GLU A 2 3.59 -16.19 30.26
N GLY A 3 2.97 -15.02 30.25
CA GLY A 3 2.04 -14.62 29.21
C GLY A 3 2.78 -14.48 27.89
N GLN A 4 2.64 -15.48 27.00
CA GLN A 4 3.06 -15.35 25.62
C GLN A 4 2.34 -14.14 25.00
N LYS A 5 3.09 -13.06 24.79
CA LYS A 5 2.66 -11.94 23.95
C LYS A 5 2.52 -12.47 22.53
N TYR A 6 1.28 -12.78 22.15
CA TYR A 6 0.93 -13.12 20.78
C TYR A 6 1.20 -11.90 19.91
N VAL A 7 2.26 -11.97 19.10
CA VAL A 7 2.48 -11.00 18.04
C VAL A 7 1.53 -11.41 16.92
N ASP A 8 0.53 -10.59 16.64
CA ASP A 8 -0.36 -10.79 15.50
C ASP A 8 0.50 -10.70 14.23
N LEU A 9 0.72 -11.85 13.59
CA LEU A 9 1.62 -11.99 12.44
C LEU A 9 1.08 -11.27 11.18
N GLY A 10 -0.12 -10.68 11.26
CA GLY A 10 -0.75 -10.00 10.14
C GLY A 10 -1.16 -10.96 9.02
N CYS A 11 -2.08 -10.53 8.16
CA CYS A 11 -2.53 -11.34 7.03
C CYS A 11 -1.44 -11.40 5.94
N SER A 12 -0.87 -12.59 5.68
CA SER A 12 0.15 -12.76 4.63
C SER A 12 -0.41 -12.80 3.20
N SER A 13 -1.70 -13.11 3.04
CA SER A 13 -2.39 -13.15 1.75
C SER A 13 -3.82 -12.60 1.92
N PRO A 14 -4.00 -11.27 1.85
CA PRO A 14 -5.31 -10.66 1.98
C PRO A 14 -6.20 -11.01 0.77
N ALA A 15 -7.48 -11.28 1.02
CA ALA A 15 -8.45 -11.52 -0.05
C ALA A 15 -8.73 -10.22 -0.84
N VAL A 16 -8.90 -10.35 -2.15
CA VAL A 16 -9.35 -9.25 -3.00
C VAL A 16 -10.85 -9.05 -2.82
N ILE A 17 -11.26 -7.82 -2.50
CA ILE A 17 -12.66 -7.45 -2.32
C ILE A 17 -13.05 -6.31 -3.26
N THR A 18 -14.33 -6.26 -3.64
CA THR A 18 -14.90 -5.14 -4.41
C THR A 18 -15.38 -4.05 -3.46
N CYS A 19 -14.91 -2.81 -3.65
CA CYS A 19 -15.40 -1.66 -2.88
C CYS A 19 -16.80 -1.25 -3.33
N SER A 20 -17.80 -1.48 -2.49
CA SER A 20 -19.18 -1.08 -2.74
C SER A 20 -19.30 0.45 -2.80
N HIS A 21 -19.97 0.99 -3.83
CA HIS A 21 -20.17 2.44 -3.99
C HIS A 21 -20.81 3.11 -2.76
N THR A 22 -21.63 2.38 -2.01
CA THR A 22 -22.28 2.89 -0.79
C THR A 22 -22.36 1.78 0.26
N HIS A 23 -21.89 2.04 1.48
CA HIS A 23 -22.12 1.17 2.63
C HIS A 23 -22.68 2.02 3.77
N LYS A 24 -23.87 1.67 4.27
CA LYS A 24 -24.61 2.43 5.29
C LYS A 24 -24.81 3.91 4.95
N GLY A 25 -25.02 4.25 3.67
CA GLY A 25 -25.23 5.63 3.20
C GLY A 25 -23.94 6.44 2.96
N PHE A 26 -22.76 5.88 3.23
CA PHE A 26 -21.47 6.53 2.96
C PHE A 26 -20.84 6.00 1.68
N LYS A 27 -20.32 6.90 0.84
CA LYS A 27 -19.63 6.57 -0.41
C LYS A 27 -18.26 5.94 -0.13
N GLN A 28 -18.19 4.61 -0.13
CA GLN A 28 -16.95 3.83 0.01
C GLN A 28 -16.34 3.58 -1.38
N ARG A 29 -15.86 4.63 -2.04
CA ARG A 29 -15.28 4.51 -3.40
C ARG A 29 -13.77 4.31 -3.41
N PHE A 30 -13.08 4.55 -2.29
CA PHE A 30 -11.62 4.62 -2.31
C PHE A 30 -11.01 3.32 -1.78
N CYS A 31 -10.01 2.82 -2.48
CA CYS A 31 -9.10 1.83 -1.94
C CYS A 31 -8.19 2.52 -0.93
N ILE A 32 -7.90 1.85 0.19
CA ILE A 32 -7.01 2.34 1.24
C ILE A 32 -5.88 1.35 1.49
N ARG A 33 -4.70 1.88 1.77
CA ARG A 33 -3.52 1.19 2.28
C ARG A 33 -2.94 2.01 3.42
N THR A 34 -2.58 1.38 4.53
CA THR A 34 -1.82 2.04 5.59
C THR A 34 -0.53 1.31 5.89
N GLU A 35 0.51 2.08 6.16
CA GLU A 35 1.84 1.57 6.45
C GLU A 35 2.33 2.12 7.78
N SER A 36 3.07 1.30 8.51
CA SER A 36 3.83 1.78 9.67
C SER A 36 4.97 2.66 9.17
N MET A 37 5.06 3.91 9.64
CA MET A 37 6.22 4.75 9.35
C MET A 37 7.50 4.24 10.02
N ALA A 38 7.37 3.51 11.13
CA ALA A 38 8.51 2.98 11.88
C ALA A 38 9.09 1.70 11.25
N LEU A 39 8.22 0.81 10.76
CA LEU A 39 8.62 -0.51 10.24
C LEU A 39 8.53 -0.61 8.70
N GLY A 40 7.91 0.36 8.02
CA GLY A 40 7.69 0.33 6.58
C GLY A 40 6.76 -0.81 6.12
N MET A 41 6.07 -1.48 7.04
CA MET A 41 5.21 -2.62 6.75
C MET A 41 3.76 -2.23 6.52
N LEU A 42 3.07 -2.97 5.66
CA LEU A 42 1.63 -2.86 5.47
C LEU A 42 0.89 -3.25 6.76
N LEU A 43 0.04 -2.35 7.27
CA LEU A 43 -0.78 -2.59 8.46
C LEU A 43 -2.22 -2.95 8.07
N THR A 44 -2.82 -2.21 7.15
CA THR A 44 -4.15 -2.53 6.63
C THR A 44 -4.30 -2.17 5.16
N SER A 45 -5.13 -2.93 4.47
CA SER A 45 -5.56 -2.66 3.10
C SER A 45 -7.05 -3.00 2.97
N GLY A 46 -7.79 -2.22 2.18
CA GLY A 46 -9.21 -2.45 1.97
C GLY A 46 -9.91 -1.28 1.30
N CYS A 47 -11.15 -1.01 1.71
CA CYS A 47 -11.97 0.08 1.19
C CYS A 47 -12.24 1.13 2.27
N ALA A 48 -12.20 2.41 1.90
CA ALA A 48 -12.44 3.53 2.78
C ALA A 48 -13.43 4.52 2.17
N THR A 49 -14.05 5.32 3.06
CA THR A 49 -14.86 6.47 2.65
C THR A 49 -13.96 7.65 2.33
N SER A 50 -14.46 8.56 1.50
CA SER A 50 -13.77 9.84 1.21
C SER A 50 -13.35 10.56 2.51
N ARG A 51 -14.24 10.59 3.51
CA ARG A 51 -13.96 11.25 4.81
C ARG A 51 -12.72 10.66 5.48
N HIS A 52 -12.55 9.33 5.45
CA HIS A 52 -11.40 8.67 6.05
C HIS A 52 -10.08 9.02 5.33
N CYS A 53 -10.13 9.20 4.01
CA CYS A 53 -8.96 9.56 3.21
C CYS A 53 -8.55 11.04 3.33
N HIS A 54 -9.47 11.93 3.72
CA HIS A 54 -9.19 13.37 3.91
C HIS A 54 -8.95 13.74 5.38
N GLN A 55 -9.18 12.81 6.31
CA GLN A 55 -8.95 13.04 7.74
C GLN A 55 -7.45 13.02 8.03
N GLN A 56 -7.00 13.88 8.94
CA GLN A 56 -5.59 14.03 9.32
C GLN A 56 -4.97 12.69 9.76
N GLU A 57 -3.76 12.43 9.28
CA GLU A 57 -3.02 11.19 9.51
C GLU A 57 -2.81 10.93 11.01
N LEU A 58 -3.04 9.69 11.44
CA LEU A 58 -2.70 9.26 12.79
C LEU A 58 -1.16 9.26 12.93
N PRO A 59 -0.62 9.64 14.11
CA PRO A 59 0.83 9.70 14.30
C PRO A 59 1.47 8.33 14.08
N GLY A 60 2.51 8.28 13.24
CA GLY A 60 3.29 7.06 12.99
C GLY A 60 2.72 6.11 11.94
N VAL A 61 1.63 6.48 11.25
CA VAL A 61 1.12 5.73 10.10
C VAL A 61 1.03 6.62 8.86
N ARG A 62 1.34 6.02 7.72
CA ARG A 62 1.18 6.65 6.40
C ARG A 62 -0.08 6.11 5.75
N ILE A 63 -1.02 6.99 5.40
CA ILE A 63 -2.28 6.60 4.77
C ILE A 63 -2.20 6.90 3.27
N HIS A 64 -2.46 5.90 2.45
CA HIS A 64 -2.60 6.07 1.00
C HIS A 64 -4.00 5.68 0.55
N CYS A 65 -4.64 6.58 -0.21
CA CYS A 65 -5.93 6.34 -0.82
C CYS A 65 -5.88 6.58 -2.34
N CYS A 66 -6.64 5.78 -3.08
CA CYS A 66 -6.73 5.83 -4.53
C CYS A 66 -8.10 5.28 -5.00
N ASP A 67 -8.49 5.51 -6.26
CA ASP A 67 -9.86 5.26 -6.76
C ASP A 67 -9.94 4.29 -7.95
N SER A 68 -8.84 3.63 -8.29
CA SER A 68 -8.73 2.63 -9.35
C SER A 68 -8.69 1.22 -8.77
N ASP A 69 -9.12 0.22 -9.54
CA ASP A 69 -9.12 -1.16 -9.06
C ASP A 69 -7.70 -1.63 -8.67
N LEU A 70 -7.58 -2.27 -7.50
CA LEU A 70 -6.34 -2.83 -6.96
C LEU A 70 -5.18 -1.84 -6.76
N CYS A 71 -5.43 -0.53 -6.80
CA CYS A 71 -4.38 0.49 -6.66
C CYS A 71 -3.71 0.52 -5.28
N ASN A 72 -4.34 -0.07 -4.27
CA ASN A 72 -3.83 -0.19 -2.90
C ASN A 72 -3.03 -1.48 -2.66
N SER A 73 -2.77 -2.25 -3.71
CA SER A 73 -1.92 -3.44 -3.62
C SER A 73 -0.53 -3.07 -3.08
N ALA A 74 0.04 -3.98 -2.29
CA ALA A 74 1.44 -3.92 -1.95
C ALA A 74 2.22 -4.07 -3.26
N SER A 75 2.66 -2.97 -3.88
CA SER A 75 3.67 -3.07 -4.93
C SER A 75 5.02 -3.33 -4.24
N PRO A 76 5.63 -4.51 -4.41
CA PRO A 76 7.02 -4.72 -4.00
C PRO A 76 7.99 -3.95 -4.91
N TRP A 77 7.51 -3.41 -6.03
CA TRP A 77 8.32 -2.73 -7.02
C TRP A 77 8.08 -1.24 -6.85
N SER A 78 8.92 -0.62 -6.04
CA SER A 78 9.05 0.82 -6.04
C SER A 78 9.24 1.25 -7.51
N ALA A 79 8.52 2.28 -7.95
CA ALA A 79 8.76 2.88 -9.27
C ALA A 79 10.27 3.17 -9.48
N GLY A 80 11.02 3.38 -8.40
CA GLY A 80 12.48 3.50 -8.39
C GLY A 80 13.26 2.25 -8.81
N ALA A 81 12.82 1.02 -8.52
CA ALA A 81 13.51 -0.21 -8.94
C ALA A 81 13.42 -0.43 -10.45
N LEU A 82 12.24 -0.19 -11.04
CA LEU A 82 12.05 -0.19 -12.49
C LEU A 82 12.84 0.95 -13.16
N HIS A 83 12.88 2.13 -12.54
CA HIS A 83 13.71 3.24 -13.02
C HIS A 83 15.20 2.90 -12.98
N LEU A 84 15.70 2.28 -11.90
CA LEU A 84 17.10 1.86 -11.78
C LEU A 84 17.47 0.82 -12.82
N LEU A 85 16.59 -0.18 -13.05
CA LEU A 85 16.79 -1.20 -14.09
C LEU A 85 16.85 -0.58 -15.49
N CYS A 86 15.98 0.39 -15.80
CA CYS A 86 16.04 1.12 -17.07
C CYS A 86 17.33 1.94 -17.22
N VAL A 87 17.77 2.64 -16.16
CA VAL A 87 19.01 3.43 -16.19
C VAL A 87 20.23 2.53 -16.33
N LEU A 88 20.27 1.40 -15.62
CA LEU A 88 21.36 0.42 -15.73
C LEU A 88 21.41 -0.21 -17.14
N ALA A 89 20.26 -0.56 -17.71
CA ALA A 89 20.19 -1.10 -19.07
C ALA A 89 20.68 -0.09 -20.13
N SER A 90 20.33 1.19 -19.97
CA SER A 90 20.77 2.24 -20.89
C SER A 90 22.26 2.58 -20.75
N VAL A 91 22.82 2.59 -19.54
CA VAL A 91 24.27 2.73 -19.32
C VAL A 91 25.04 1.55 -19.92
N LEU A 92 24.54 0.33 -19.76
CA LEU A 92 25.17 -0.86 -20.33
C LEU A 92 25.19 -0.82 -21.87
N LEU A 93 24.07 -0.42 -22.49
CA LEU A 93 23.99 -0.24 -23.95
C LEU A 93 25.00 0.81 -24.47
N VAL A 94 25.19 1.91 -23.75
CA VAL A 94 26.18 2.93 -24.11
C VAL A 94 27.61 2.41 -23.96
N LEU A 95 27.91 1.64 -22.91
CA LEU A 95 29.23 1.05 -22.68
C LEU A 95 29.61 -0.05 -23.67
N PHE A 96 28.63 -0.74 -24.27
CA PHE A 96 28.87 -1.79 -25.27
C PHE A 96 28.90 -1.25 -26.72
N GLN A 97 28.60 0.04 -26.94
CA GLN A 97 28.71 0.69 -28.25
C GLN A 97 29.94 1.61 -28.39
N VAL A 98 30.83 1.63 -27.39
CA VAL A 98 32.18 2.23 -27.42
C VAL A 98 33.21 1.12 -27.50
#